data_AF-A0A938EHB9-F1
#
_entry.id   AF-A0A938EHB9-F1
#
_cell.length_a   1.000
_cell.length_b   1.000
_cell.length_c   1.000
_cell.angle_alpha   90.00
_cell.angle_beta   90.00
_cell.angle_gamma   90.00
#
_symmetry.space_group_name_H-M   'P 1'
#
loop_
_entity.id
_entity.type
_entity.pdbx_description
1 polymer ?
#
loop_
_entity_poly.entity_id
_entity_poly.type
_entity_poly.pdbx_seq_one_letter_code
_entity_poly.pdbx_strand_id
1 'polypeptide(L)'
;MAQSVQIPGTQENAKICNVIGVGALALIPFYLWFFWYRMNKELAVYGQSKGTEECGTSPGKSLLAVSLGALIVVPAIISFFKTHKRLVAAQRLAGVEPLSGWVSLVLYFVFSPAWLAYMQSGANPIWEGLGSSAPAAPAQVEAPAEEAPAEAAEAADAAPEGEAQA
;
A
#
# COMPACT_ATOMS: atom_id res chain seq x y z
N MET A 1 2.62 -10.28 -2.17
CA MET A 1 2.45 -10.14 -0.70
C MET A 1 2.48 -8.65 -0.37
N ALA A 2 1.40 -8.12 0.20
CA ALA A 2 1.34 -6.75 0.70
C ALA A 2 1.01 -6.83 2.19
N GLN A 3 1.95 -6.47 3.06
CA GLN A 3 1.74 -6.47 4.51
C GLN A 3 1.40 -5.05 4.96
N SER A 4 0.28 -4.88 5.65
CA SER A 4 -0.09 -3.61 6.27
C SER A 4 0.53 -3.47 7.65
N VAL A 5 1.20 -2.35 7.89
CA VAL A 5 1.77 -1.98 9.18
C VAL A 5 1.13 -0.69 9.65
N GLN A 6 0.63 -0.66 10.88
CA GLN A 6 0.04 0.54 11.46
C GLN A 6 1.13 1.56 11.79
N ILE A 7 0.95 2.81 11.36
CA ILE A 7 1.88 3.90 11.69
C ILE A 7 1.60 4.32 13.14
N PRO A 8 2.59 4.25 14.06
CA PRO A 8 2.40 4.63 15.45
C PRO A 8 1.88 6.06 15.59
N GLY A 9 0.85 6.28 16.41
CA GLY A 9 0.23 7.59 16.59
C GLY A 9 -0.78 7.99 15.51
N THR A 10 -1.15 7.10 14.59
CA THR A 10 -2.19 7.36 13.59
C THR A 10 -3.05 6.11 13.34
N GLN A 11 -4.32 6.29 12.92
CA GLN A 11 -5.19 5.17 12.49
C GLN A 11 -4.90 4.70 11.05
N GLU A 12 -3.80 5.15 10.45
CA GLU A 12 -3.45 4.83 9.08
C GLU A 12 -2.42 3.70 8.98
N ASN A 13 -2.54 2.89 7.93
CA ASN A 13 -1.67 1.75 7.66
C ASN A 13 -0.74 2.05 6.49
N ALA A 14 0.56 1.83 6.68
CA ALA A 14 1.56 1.77 5.62
C ALA A 14 1.59 0.38 4.99
N LYS A 15 1.90 0.27 3.70
CA LYS A 15 1.98 -1.03 3.00
C LYS A 15 3.41 -1.38 2.60
N ILE A 16 3.91 -2.49 3.15
CA ILE A 16 5.11 -3.19 2.69
C ILE A 16 4.71 -4.02 1.46
N CYS A 17 5.34 -3.76 0.32
CA CYS A 17 5.02 -4.40 -0.95
C CYS A 17 6.23 -5.12 -1.54
N ASN A 18 5.97 -6.18 -2.33
CA ASN A 18 7.01 -6.80 -3.14
C ASN A 18 7.54 -5.81 -4.19
N VAL A 19 8.84 -5.53 -4.13
CA VAL A 19 9.59 -4.60 -4.98
C VAL A 19 9.43 -4.93 -6.47
N ILE A 20 9.58 -6.21 -6.86
CA ILE A 20 9.42 -6.66 -8.24
C ILE A 20 7.96 -6.53 -8.68
N GLY A 21 7.02 -6.83 -7.78
CA GLY A 21 5.59 -6.67 -8.03
C GLY A 21 5.21 -5.22 -8.35
N VAL A 22 5.75 -4.25 -7.61
CA VAL A 22 5.54 -2.82 -7.90
C VAL A 22 6.11 -2.42 -9.26
N GLY A 23 7.31 -2.91 -9.59
CA GLY A 23 7.93 -2.66 -10.89
C GLY A 23 7.11 -3.24 -12.05
N ALA A 24 6.57 -4.46 -11.90
CA ALA A 24 5.72 -5.07 -12.91
C ALA A 24 4.38 -4.34 -13.06
N LEU A 25 3.73 -3.96 -11.95
CA LEU A 25 2.46 -3.22 -11.99
C LEU A 25 2.62 -1.83 -12.60
N ALA A 26 3.82 -1.23 -12.57
CA ALA A 26 4.09 0.04 -13.23
C ALA A 26 3.90 0.02 -14.76
N LEU A 27 3.88 -1.16 -15.39
CA LEU A 27 3.56 -1.31 -16.81
C LEU A 27 2.06 -1.16 -17.10
N ILE A 28 1.21 -1.28 -16.08
CA ILE A 28 -0.24 -1.11 -16.22
C ILE A 28 -0.55 0.38 -16.26
N PRO A 29 -1.27 0.87 -17.28
CA PRO A 29 -1.70 2.26 -17.32
C PRO A 29 -2.49 2.60 -16.06
N PHE A 30 -2.42 3.84 -15.59
CA PHE A 30 -3.05 4.33 -14.35
C PHE A 30 -2.45 3.84 -13.03
N TYR A 31 -1.74 2.70 -12.97
CA TYR A 31 -1.14 2.23 -11.72
C TYR A 31 -0.11 3.21 -11.17
N LEU A 32 0.67 3.86 -12.05
CA LEU A 32 1.61 4.91 -11.67
C LEU A 32 0.95 6.00 -10.81
N TRP A 33 -0.24 6.48 -11.19
CA TRP A 33 -0.95 7.51 -10.43
C TRP A 33 -1.38 7.02 -9.05
N PHE A 34 -1.94 5.81 -8.98
CA PHE A 34 -2.31 5.19 -7.71
C PHE A 34 -1.10 5.02 -6.78
N PHE A 35 -0.01 4.45 -7.31
CA PHE A 35 1.24 4.25 -6.59
C PHE A 35 1.81 5.58 -6.08
N TRP A 36 1.79 6.60 -6.94
CA TRP A 36 2.31 7.93 -6.61
C TRP A 36 1.57 8.58 -5.44
N TYR A 37 0.23 8.54 -5.49
CA TYR A 37 -0.62 9.05 -4.42
C TYR A 37 -0.37 8.30 -3.11
N ARG A 38 -0.38 6.97 -3.17
CA ARG A 38 -0.22 6.11 -2.00
C ARG A 38 1.11 6.38 -1.30
N MET A 39 2.24 6.34 -2.01
CA MET A 39 3.55 6.58 -1.40
C MET A 39 3.63 7.97 -0.75
N ASN A 40 3.16 9.01 -1.44
CA ASN A 40 3.22 10.36 -0.88
C ASN A 40 2.31 10.52 0.34
N LYS A 41 1.20 9.79 0.41
CA LYS A 41 0.31 9.77 1.57
C LYS A 41 0.99 9.10 2.76
N GLU A 42 1.56 7.91 2.57
CA GLU A 42 2.26 7.16 3.61
C GLU A 42 3.43 7.96 4.21
N LEU A 43 4.22 8.63 3.36
CA LEU A 43 5.31 9.51 3.81
C LEU A 43 4.80 10.72 4.60
N ALA A 44 3.75 11.39 4.13
CA ALA A 44 3.19 12.56 4.81
C ALA A 44 2.69 12.20 6.22
N VAL A 45 1.98 11.09 6.34
CA VAL A 45 1.43 10.61 7.62
C VAL A 45 2.53 10.18 8.58
N TYR A 46 3.59 9.55 8.07
CA TYR A 46 4.77 9.24 8.87
C TYR A 46 5.51 10.49 9.37
N GLY A 47 5.62 11.53 8.54
CA GLY A 47 6.14 12.82 8.99
C GLY A 47 5.30 13.42 10.13
N GLN A 48 3.98 13.43 9.95
CA GLN A 48 3.04 13.93 10.95
C GLN A 48 3.15 13.19 12.28
N SER A 49 3.28 11.85 12.27
CA SER A 49 3.44 11.07 13.50
C SER A 49 4.78 11.32 14.21
N LYS A 50 5.79 11.80 13.49
CA LYS A 50 7.08 12.25 14.02
C LYS A 50 7.12 13.75 14.33
N GLY A 51 6.01 14.48 14.17
CA GLY A 51 5.92 15.92 14.43
C GLY A 51 6.67 16.79 13.42
N THR A 52 6.87 16.31 12.19
CA THR A 52 7.62 17.01 11.15
C THR A 52 6.89 17.04 9.81
N GLU A 53 7.01 18.15 9.09
CA GLU A 53 6.43 18.34 7.76
C GLU A 53 7.39 17.96 6.63
N GLU A 54 8.63 17.56 6.94
CA GLU A 54 9.68 17.26 5.97
C GLU A 54 9.32 16.10 5.02
N CYS A 55 8.50 15.15 5.49
CA CYS A 55 8.02 14.02 4.69
C CYS A 55 6.82 14.37 3.79
N GLY A 56 6.34 15.61 3.83
CA GLY A 56 5.26 16.14 3.00
C GLY A 56 3.95 16.39 3.74
N THR A 57 3.14 17.30 3.22
CA THR A 57 1.90 17.76 3.89
C THR A 57 0.61 17.52 3.10
N SER A 58 0.69 17.33 1.78
CA SER A 58 -0.50 17.17 0.94
C SER A 58 -0.31 16.15 -0.21
N PRO A 59 -0.72 14.88 -0.02
CA PRO A 59 -0.58 13.84 -1.04
C PRO A 59 -1.46 14.11 -2.27
N GLY A 60 -2.66 14.69 -2.08
CA GLY A 60 -3.57 15.08 -3.17
C GLY A 60 -2.97 16.12 -4.13
N LYS A 61 -2.21 17.11 -3.63
CA LYS A 61 -1.51 18.09 -4.49
C LYS A 61 -0.35 17.45 -5.26
N SER A 62 0.29 16.41 -4.71
CA SER A 62 1.38 15.69 -5.39
C SER A 62 0.85 14.76 -6.47
N LEU A 63 -0.33 14.15 -6.25
CA LEU A 63 -1.05 13.40 -7.28
C LEU A 63 -1.53 14.32 -8.41
N LEU A 64 -2.17 15.45 -8.07
CA LEU A 64 -2.58 16.48 -9.04
C LEU A 64 -1.39 17.01 -9.85
N ALA A 65 -0.24 17.22 -9.20
CA ALA A 65 0.97 17.64 -9.88
C ALA A 65 1.51 16.59 -10.86
N VAL A 66 1.30 15.29 -10.62
CA VAL A 66 1.69 14.22 -11.56
C VAL A 66 0.63 13.97 -12.62
N SER A 67 -0.67 14.13 -12.32
CA SER A 67 -1.73 13.96 -13.31
C SER A 67 -1.82 15.15 -14.28
N LEU A 68 -1.89 16.39 -13.79
CA LEU A 68 -1.81 17.59 -14.66
C LEU A 68 -0.39 17.79 -15.22
N GLY A 69 0.65 17.42 -14.47
CA GLY A 69 2.04 17.51 -14.94
C GLY A 69 2.46 16.40 -15.89
N ALA A 70 1.74 15.28 -16.00
CA ALA A 70 1.98 14.34 -17.10
C ALA A 70 1.69 14.96 -18.48
N LEU A 71 0.88 16.02 -18.53
CA LEU A 71 0.60 16.80 -19.73
C LEU A 71 1.68 17.87 -20.02
N ILE A 72 2.51 18.21 -19.03
CA ILE A 72 3.61 19.19 -19.10
C ILE A 72 4.84 18.60 -18.38
N VAL A 73 5.80 18.04 -19.12
CA VAL A 73 6.96 17.27 -18.62
C VAL A 73 7.71 17.89 -17.40
N VAL A 74 7.77 19.21 -17.30
CA VAL A 74 8.50 19.94 -16.23
C VAL A 74 7.92 19.69 -14.82
N PRO A 75 6.62 19.90 -14.55
CA PRO A 75 6.02 19.57 -13.25
C PRO A 75 6.18 18.10 -12.81
N ALA A 76 6.24 17.13 -13.74
CA ALA A 76 6.51 15.74 -13.40
C ALA A 76 7.92 15.57 -12.79
N ILE A 77 8.94 16.16 -13.43
CA ILE A 77 10.33 16.10 -12.94
C ILE A 77 10.46 16.73 -11.54
N ILE A 78 9.81 17.86 -11.30
CA ILE A 78 9.85 18.52 -9.98
C ILE A 78 9.19 17.65 -8.90
N SER A 79 8.08 16.98 -9.23
CA SER A 79 7.42 16.02 -8.34
C SER A 79 8.36 14.88 -7.95
N PHE A 80 9.13 14.38 -8.92
CA PHE A 80 10.12 13.32 -8.69
C PHE A 80 11.20 13.71 -7.69
N PHE A 81 11.82 14.88 -7.87
CA PHE A 81 12.82 15.38 -6.92
C PHE A 81 12.23 15.61 -5.52
N LYS A 82 10.99 16.10 -5.43
CA LYS A 82 10.32 16.31 -4.15
C LYS A 82 10.02 14.99 -3.44
N THR A 83 9.50 14.00 -4.15
CA THR A 83 9.20 12.67 -3.55
C THR A 83 10.48 11.98 -3.09
N HIS A 84 11.57 12.06 -3.86
CA HIS A 84 12.86 11.49 -3.44
C HIS A 84 13.38 12.15 -2.16
N LYS A 85 13.33 13.49 -2.06
CA LYS A 85 13.70 14.22 -0.83
C LYS A 85 12.85 13.83 0.39
N ARG A 86 11.54 13.67 0.20
CA ARG A 86 10.63 13.20 1.26
C ARG A 86 10.97 11.79 1.74
N LEU A 87 11.28 10.90 0.81
CA LEU A 87 11.67 9.53 1.13
C LEU A 87 12.99 9.51 1.92
N VAL A 88 14.01 10.24 1.48
CA VAL A 88 15.29 10.35 2.20
C VAL A 88 15.10 10.98 3.59
N ALA A 89 14.24 11.99 3.73
CA ALA A 89 13.90 12.56 5.02
C ALA A 89 13.23 11.54 5.95
N ALA A 90 12.27 10.76 5.44
CA ALA A 90 11.64 9.67 6.18
C ALA A 90 12.64 8.58 6.58
N GLN A 91 13.56 8.20 5.69
CA GLN A 91 14.63 7.24 5.97
C GLN A 91 15.55 7.73 7.08
N ARG A 92 15.94 9.01 7.05
CA ARG A 92 16.72 9.67 8.11
C ARG A 92 16.01 9.61 9.46
N LEU A 93 14.72 9.92 9.49
CA LEU A 93 13.90 9.87 10.71
C LEU A 93 13.71 8.45 11.25
N ALA A 94 13.73 7.46 10.37
CA ALA A 94 13.64 6.05 10.70
C ALA A 94 15.00 5.43 11.07
N GLY A 95 16.11 6.14 10.86
CA GLY A 95 17.46 5.62 11.08
C GLY A 95 17.89 4.55 10.07
N VAL A 96 17.25 4.49 8.89
CA VAL A 96 17.60 3.54 7.82
C VAL A 96 18.49 4.21 6.77
N GLU A 97 19.25 3.39 6.03
CA GLU A 97 20.18 3.90 5.03
C GLU A 97 19.44 4.68 3.92
N PRO A 98 19.87 5.91 3.59
CA PRO A 98 19.21 6.73 2.60
C PRO A 98 19.41 6.18 1.19
N LEU A 99 18.38 6.30 0.36
CA LEU A 99 18.46 5.92 -1.05
C LEU A 99 19.55 6.71 -1.78
N SER A 100 20.32 6.02 -2.62
CA SER A 100 21.24 6.68 -3.54
C SER A 100 20.46 7.45 -4.61
N GLY A 101 20.64 8.77 -4.63
CA GLY A 101 20.04 9.66 -5.62
C GLY A 101 20.55 9.42 -7.04
N TRP A 102 21.83 9.07 -7.21
CA TRP A 102 22.41 8.76 -8.51
C TRP A 102 21.80 7.50 -9.13
N VAL A 103 21.64 6.43 -8.31
CA VAL A 103 20.97 5.20 -8.76
C VAL A 103 19.53 5.48 -9.17
N SER A 104 18.83 6.34 -8.42
CA SER A 104 17.48 6.78 -8.77
C SER A 104 17.43 7.50 -10.12
N LEU A 105 18.42 8.34 -10.44
CA LEU A 105 18.49 9.04 -11.73
C LEU A 105 18.75 8.08 -12.89
N VAL A 106 19.72 7.19 -12.75
CA VAL A 106 20.06 6.20 -13.79
C VAL A 106 18.87 5.29 -14.07
N LEU A 107 18.22 4.75 -13.04
CA LEU A 107 17.06 3.88 -13.21
C LEU A 107 15.89 4.60 -13.90
N TYR A 108 15.66 5.88 -13.60
CA TYR A 108 14.58 6.64 -14.24
C TYR A 108 14.77 6.72 -15.77
N PHE A 109 15.99 7.03 -16.23
CA PHE A 109 16.28 7.18 -17.66
C PHE A 109 16.41 5.85 -18.40
N VAL A 110 16.98 4.82 -17.76
CA VAL A 110 17.24 3.53 -18.40
C VAL A 110 16.01 2.63 -18.36
N PHE A 111 15.31 2.58 -17.23
CA PHE A 111 14.15 1.69 -17.05
C PHE A 111 13.23 2.18 -15.91
N SER A 112 12.34 3.13 -16.25
CA SER A 112 11.39 3.76 -15.32
C SER A 112 10.61 2.79 -14.40
N PRO A 113 10.17 1.59 -14.85
CA PRO A 113 9.55 0.63 -13.94
C PRO A 113 10.46 0.15 -12.80
N ALA A 114 11.75 -0.09 -13.05
CA ALA A 114 12.69 -0.46 -12.00
C ALA A 114 13.00 0.71 -11.05
N TRP A 115 12.87 1.94 -11.51
CA TRP A 115 12.97 3.09 -10.63
C TRP A 115 11.83 3.13 -9.60
N LEU A 116 10.59 2.83 -10.00
CA LEU A 116 9.46 2.74 -9.06
C LEU A 116 9.63 1.59 -8.06
N ALA A 117 10.16 0.46 -8.52
CA ALA A 117 10.57 -0.64 -7.66
C ALA A 117 11.65 -0.18 -6.65
N TYR A 118 12.66 0.56 -7.11
CA TYR A 118 13.72 1.09 -6.24
C TYR A 118 13.17 2.07 -5.19
N MET A 119 12.22 2.94 -5.54
CA MET A 119 11.56 3.79 -4.54
C MET A 119 10.81 2.96 -3.48
N GLN A 120 10.11 1.90 -3.89
CA GLN A 120 9.45 1.00 -2.95
C GLN A 120 10.46 0.26 -2.05
N SER A 121 11.61 -0.13 -2.58
CA SER A 121 12.68 -0.77 -1.79
C SER A 121 13.23 0.15 -0.69
N GLY A 122 13.17 1.47 -0.89
CA GLY A 122 13.53 2.46 0.12
C GLY A 122 12.50 2.66 1.22
N ALA A 123 11.22 2.51 0.87
CA ALA A 123 10.12 2.68 1.80
C ALA A 123 9.93 1.44 2.68
N ASN A 124 10.18 0.23 2.16
CA ASN A 124 9.96 -1.02 2.90
C ASN A 124 10.71 -1.09 4.24
N PRO A 125 12.02 -0.78 4.34
CA PRO A 125 12.74 -0.83 5.61
C PRO A 125 12.18 0.12 6.68
N ILE A 126 11.65 1.28 6.27
CA ILE A 126 11.00 2.24 7.17
C ILE A 126 9.80 1.57 7.84
N TRP A 127 8.97 0.88 7.05
CA TRP A 127 7.75 0.24 7.51
C TRP A 127 8.01 -1.06 8.27
N GLU A 128 9.02 -1.83 7.86
CA GLU A 128 9.47 -3.03 8.57
C GLU A 128 9.91 -2.70 9.99
N GLY A 129 10.65 -1.61 10.19
CA GLY A 129 11.04 -1.12 11.53
C GLY A 129 9.85 -0.75 12.42
N LEU A 130 8.72 -0.31 11.85
CA LEU A 130 7.48 -0.05 12.58
C LEU A 130 6.73 -1.35 12.92
N GLY A 131 6.75 -2.33 12.01
CA GLY A 131 6.08 -3.63 12.19
C GLY A 131 6.75 -4.50 13.26
N SER A 132 8.08 -4.43 13.39
CA SER A 132 8.81 -5.09 14.48
C SER A 132 8.59 -4.46 15.86
N SER A 133 8.06 -3.24 15.92
CA SER A 133 7.75 -2.52 17.16
C SER A 133 6.25 -2.51 17.51
N ALA A 134 5.40 -3.09 16.66
CA ALA A 134 3.98 -3.23 16.98
C ALA A 134 3.80 -4.37 18.00
N PRO A 135 3.09 -4.16 19.13
CA PRO A 135 2.69 -5.29 19.96
C PRO A 135 1.89 -6.24 19.09
N ALA A 136 2.22 -7.53 19.15
CA ALA A 136 1.55 -8.57 18.40
C ALA A 136 0.03 -8.34 18.48
N ALA A 137 -0.58 -8.00 17.34
CA ALA A 137 -2.02 -7.92 17.24
C ALA A 137 -2.57 -9.27 17.74
N PRO A 138 -3.60 -9.27 18.61
CA PRO A 138 -4.10 -10.51 19.16
C PRO A 138 -4.47 -11.43 18.02
N ALA A 139 -4.03 -12.69 18.13
CA ALA A 139 -4.33 -13.75 17.19
C ALA A 139 -5.80 -13.62 16.77
N GLN A 140 -6.04 -13.46 15.47
CA GLN A 140 -7.38 -13.54 14.93
C GLN A 140 -7.90 -14.91 15.34
N VAL A 141 -8.81 -14.93 16.31
CA VAL A 141 -9.63 -16.09 16.61
C VAL A 141 -10.46 -16.26 15.34
N GLU A 142 -10.11 -17.29 14.56
CA GLU A 142 -10.93 -17.82 13.48
C GLU A 142 -12.36 -17.97 14.03
N ALA A 143 -13.25 -17.08 13.60
CA ALA A 143 -14.67 -17.26 13.80
C ALA A 143 -15.06 -18.57 13.06
N PRO A 144 -15.78 -19.51 13.71
CA PRO A 144 -16.16 -20.76 13.09
C PRO A 144 -16.95 -20.46 11.81
N ALA A 145 -16.62 -21.19 10.74
CA ALA A 145 -17.34 -21.15 9.49
C ALA A 145 -18.84 -21.32 9.75
N GLU A 146 -19.60 -20.27 9.47
CA GLU A 146 -21.06 -20.28 9.42
C GLU A 146 -21.46 -21.21 8.26
N GLU A 147 -21.90 -22.43 8.60
CA GLU A 147 -22.53 -23.36 7.67
C GLU A 147 -23.70 -22.65 6.98
N ALA A 148 -23.54 -22.36 5.68
CA ALA A 148 -24.63 -21.93 4.84
C ALA A 148 -25.67 -23.06 4.75
N PRO A 149 -26.98 -22.77 4.90
CA PRO A 149 -28.01 -23.79 4.84
C PRO A 149 -28.16 -24.29 3.40
N ALA A 150 -28.02 -25.60 3.21
CA ALA A 150 -28.40 -26.30 2.00
C ALA A 150 -29.91 -26.12 1.76
N GLU A 151 -30.23 -25.37 0.72
CA GLU A 151 -31.17 -25.74 -0.35
C GLU A 151 -32.15 -26.87 0.06
N ALA A 152 -33.38 -26.56 0.46
CA ALA A 152 -34.49 -26.43 -0.49
C ALA A 152 -34.51 -27.51 -1.59
N ALA A 153 -34.29 -28.77 -1.21
CA ALA A 153 -34.48 -29.93 -2.09
C ALA A 153 -34.95 -31.18 -1.33
N GLU A 154 -35.94 -31.07 -0.43
CA GLU A 154 -36.70 -32.25 0.02
C GLU A 154 -38.09 -31.84 0.54
N ALA A 155 -38.89 -31.26 -0.35
CA ALA A 155 -40.33 -31.13 -0.17
C ALA A 155 -41.03 -32.11 -1.11
N ALA A 156 -40.81 -33.43 -0.91
CA ALA A 156 -41.60 -34.47 -1.56
C ALA A 156 -41.39 -35.87 -0.94
N ASP A 157 -41.41 -36.04 0.38
CA ASP A 157 -41.91 -37.30 0.96
C ASP A 157 -42.15 -37.17 2.47
N ALA A 158 -43.40 -36.89 2.88
CA ALA A 158 -43.92 -37.26 4.20
C ALA A 158 -45.40 -36.90 4.31
N ALA A 159 -46.27 -37.93 4.23
CA ALA A 159 -47.39 -38.21 5.14
C ALA A 159 -48.58 -38.86 4.40
N PRO A 160 -49.44 -39.61 5.10
CA PRO A 160 -49.17 -40.71 6.03
C PRO A 160 -49.97 -41.97 5.65
N GLU A 161 -49.55 -43.13 6.17
CA GLU A 161 -50.42 -44.32 6.21
C GLU A 161 -51.62 -44.05 7.14
N GLY A 162 -52.83 -44.30 6.62
CA GLY A 162 -54.10 -44.13 7.32
C GLY A 162 -55.18 -44.99 6.67
N GLU A 163 -55.23 -46.25 7.12
CA GLU A 163 -56.40 -47.12 7.30
C GLU A 163 -57.59 -47.03 6.32
N ALA A 164 -57.80 -48.12 5.56
CA ALA A 164 -59.13 -48.58 5.16
C ALA A 164 -59.20 -50.13 5.11
N GLN A 165 -59.55 -50.71 6.26
CA GLN A 165 -60.52 -51.79 6.46
C GLN A 165 -60.40 -53.12 5.65
N ALA A 166 -60.08 -54.21 6.35
CA ALA A 166 -60.89 -55.44 6.43
C ALA A 166 -60.38 -56.37 7.54
#